data_AF-A0A843A8M3-F1
#
_entry.id   AF-A0A843A8M3-F1
#
_cell.length_a   1.000
_cell.length_b   1.000
_cell.length_c   1.000
_cell.angle_alpha   90.00
_cell.angle_beta   90.00
_cell.angle_gamma   90.00
#
_symmetry.space_group_name_H-M   'P 1'
#
loop_
_entity.id
_entity.type
_entity.pdbx_description
1 polymer ?
#
loop_
_entity_poly.entity_id
_entity_poly.type
_entity_poly.pdbx_seq_one_letter_code
_entity_poly.pdbx_strand_id
1 'polypeptide(L)'
;MNDKLKKVLSEPFGPIYSGSSFENLIKTTHNKFRYITIGDYVTEKYIEIAEKSPVLSFVDMQTKRERYDISKIKSYYTDIIEIYNKQGTISKETIDEELSEVLINYIQGISSLVIVRGEEDLLSLYVPLLIPMNSSGRVIYGQPGMGAVVFDVNEKTKREISNILQDFYIEFSI
;
A
#
# COMPACT_ATOMS: atom_id res chain seq x y z
N MET A 1 17.40 1.56 6.75
CA MET A 1 17.05 0.33 5.99
C MET A 1 18.32 -0.42 5.56
N ASN A 2 18.42 -1.73 5.89
CA ASN A 2 19.55 -2.61 5.51
C ASN A 2 19.57 -2.83 3.98
N ASP A 3 20.75 -2.89 3.36
CA ASP A 3 20.95 -3.06 1.92
C ASP A 3 20.31 -4.34 1.34
N LYS A 4 20.21 -5.41 2.16
CA LYS A 4 19.50 -6.64 1.77
C LYS A 4 18.00 -6.38 1.54
N LEU A 5 17.39 -5.52 2.36
CA LEU A 5 15.96 -5.20 2.32
C LEU A 5 15.64 -4.26 1.16
N LYS A 6 16.53 -3.27 0.91
CA LYS A 6 16.49 -2.44 -0.30
C LYS A 6 16.52 -3.29 -1.57
N LYS A 7 17.37 -4.33 -1.59
CA LYS A 7 17.46 -5.22 -2.76
C LYS A 7 16.16 -5.99 -2.99
N VAL A 8 15.55 -6.55 -1.93
CA VAL A 8 14.28 -7.27 -2.10
C VAL A 8 13.15 -6.35 -2.51
N LEU A 9 13.05 -5.15 -1.94
CA LEU A 9 12.06 -4.14 -2.34
C LEU A 9 12.32 -3.57 -3.75
N SER A 10 13.55 -3.66 -4.25
CA SER A 10 13.88 -3.28 -5.63
C SER A 10 13.44 -4.31 -6.67
N GLU A 11 13.12 -5.54 -6.24
CA GLU A 11 12.57 -6.57 -7.09
C GLU A 11 11.04 -6.57 -7.00
N PRO A 12 10.32 -6.53 -8.13
CA PRO A 12 8.87 -6.47 -8.13
C PRO A 12 8.26 -7.77 -7.58
N PHE A 13 7.49 -7.65 -6.51
CA PHE A 13 6.63 -8.72 -5.98
C PHE A 13 5.33 -8.83 -6.80
N GLY A 14 5.44 -9.32 -8.04
CA GLY A 14 4.31 -9.56 -8.92
C GLY A 14 4.37 -8.84 -10.28
N PRO A 15 3.30 -8.93 -11.08
CA PRO A 15 3.27 -8.35 -12.40
C PRO A 15 3.28 -6.81 -12.34
N ILE A 16 4.05 -6.21 -13.25
CA ILE A 16 4.19 -4.76 -13.40
C ILE A 16 3.26 -4.26 -14.50
N TYR A 17 2.59 -3.15 -14.22
CA TYR A 17 1.74 -2.43 -15.14
C TYR A 17 2.23 -0.98 -15.26
N SER A 18 2.24 -0.44 -16.47
CA SER A 18 2.66 0.92 -16.74
C SER A 18 1.90 1.53 -17.92
N GLY A 19 1.72 2.85 -17.88
CA GLY A 19 0.96 3.59 -18.90
C GLY A 19 -0.42 2.99 -19.15
N SER A 20 -0.74 2.74 -20.42
CA SER A 20 -2.05 2.24 -20.84
C SER A 20 -2.41 0.86 -20.28
N SER A 21 -1.42 0.01 -19.96
CA SER A 21 -1.71 -1.30 -19.35
C SER A 21 -2.24 -1.17 -17.93
N PHE A 22 -1.71 -0.22 -17.16
CA PHE A 22 -2.22 0.12 -15.83
C PHE A 22 -3.60 0.75 -15.92
N GLU A 23 -3.80 1.71 -16.84
CA GLU A 23 -5.11 2.33 -17.04
C GLU A 23 -6.21 1.31 -17.38
N ASN A 24 -5.93 0.42 -18.33
CA ASN A 24 -6.87 -0.61 -18.75
C ASN A 24 -7.19 -1.58 -17.62
N LEU A 25 -6.19 -1.95 -16.80
CA LEU A 25 -6.40 -2.77 -15.62
C LEU A 25 -7.41 -2.08 -14.69
N ILE A 26 -7.15 -0.85 -14.26
CA ILE A 26 -8.02 -0.14 -13.33
C ILE A 26 -9.43 0.04 -13.90
N LYS A 27 -9.57 0.50 -15.16
CA LYS A 27 -10.87 0.67 -15.82
C LYS A 27 -11.71 -0.62 -15.83
N THR A 28 -11.07 -1.78 -15.97
CA THR A 28 -11.78 -3.07 -16.09
C THR A 28 -12.04 -3.77 -14.75
N THR A 29 -11.30 -3.42 -13.69
CA THR A 29 -11.36 -4.16 -12.42
C THR A 29 -11.65 -3.32 -11.18
N HIS A 30 -11.73 -1.98 -11.25
CA HIS A 30 -12.01 -1.09 -10.10
C HIS A 30 -13.30 -1.43 -9.33
N ASN A 31 -14.29 -2.08 -9.95
CA ASN A 31 -15.54 -2.51 -9.30
C ASN A 31 -15.54 -3.96 -8.82
N LYS A 32 -14.47 -4.72 -9.07
CA LYS A 32 -14.38 -6.16 -8.76
C LYS A 32 -13.56 -6.46 -7.52
N PHE A 33 -12.67 -5.56 -7.13
CA PHE A 33 -11.74 -5.75 -6.03
C PHE A 33 -11.82 -4.60 -5.05
N ARG A 34 -11.48 -4.87 -3.79
CA ARG A 34 -11.19 -3.85 -2.79
C ARG A 34 -9.74 -3.46 -2.94
N TYR A 35 -9.50 -2.32 -3.56
CA TYR A 35 -8.15 -1.86 -3.83
C TYR A 35 -7.48 -1.28 -2.59
N ILE A 36 -6.21 -1.67 -2.41
CA ILE A 36 -5.26 -1.07 -1.49
C ILE A 36 -4.14 -0.46 -2.32
N THR A 37 -3.90 0.85 -2.22
CA THR A 37 -2.77 1.51 -2.90
C THR A 37 -1.70 1.91 -1.89
N ILE A 38 -0.43 1.79 -2.30
CA ILE A 38 0.73 2.09 -1.48
C ILE A 38 1.68 2.90 -2.36
N GLY A 39 1.69 4.21 -2.14
CA GLY A 39 2.49 5.20 -2.83
C GLY A 39 1.66 6.31 -3.47
N ASP A 40 2.18 7.52 -3.40
CA ASP A 40 1.60 8.77 -3.93
C ASP A 40 1.13 8.64 -5.38
N TYR A 41 2.04 8.20 -6.26
CA TYR A 41 1.79 8.13 -7.70
C TYR A 41 0.70 7.11 -8.05
N VAL A 42 0.76 5.90 -7.48
CA VAL A 42 -0.21 4.85 -7.79
C VAL A 42 -1.58 5.18 -7.22
N THR A 43 -1.64 5.85 -6.07
CA THR A 43 -2.87 6.32 -5.45
C THR A 43 -3.52 7.43 -6.27
N GLU A 44 -2.78 8.48 -6.63
CA GLU A 44 -3.28 9.57 -7.47
C GLU A 44 -3.77 9.03 -8.82
N LYS A 45 -2.98 8.17 -9.45
CA LYS A 45 -3.31 7.68 -10.78
C LYS A 45 -4.50 6.73 -10.76
N TYR A 46 -4.65 5.88 -9.73
CA TYR A 46 -5.86 5.10 -9.55
C TYR A 46 -7.11 6.00 -9.47
N ILE A 47 -7.06 7.05 -8.65
CA ILE A 47 -8.19 7.97 -8.45
C ILE A 47 -8.54 8.68 -9.76
N GLU A 48 -7.54 9.16 -10.49
CA GLU A 48 -7.74 9.81 -11.80
C GLU A 48 -8.44 8.88 -12.79
N ILE A 49 -8.06 7.59 -12.83
CA ILE A 49 -8.60 6.63 -13.78
C ILE A 49 -10.00 6.12 -13.38
N ALA A 50 -10.18 5.83 -12.10
CA ALA A 50 -11.40 5.22 -11.58
C ALA A 50 -12.45 6.24 -11.13
N GLU A 51 -12.07 7.52 -11.06
CA GLU A 51 -12.86 8.64 -10.52
C GLU A 51 -13.38 8.39 -9.10
N LYS A 52 -12.66 7.54 -8.34
CA LYS A 52 -13.01 7.13 -6.98
C LYS A 52 -11.76 6.69 -6.20
N SER A 53 -11.85 6.74 -4.87
CA SER A 53 -10.79 6.22 -4.00
C SER A 53 -10.69 4.68 -4.06
N PRO A 54 -9.48 4.14 -3.90
CA PRO A 54 -9.27 2.82 -3.30
C PRO A 54 -9.94 2.75 -1.92
N VAL A 55 -10.21 1.54 -1.43
CA VAL A 55 -10.77 1.36 -0.08
C VAL A 55 -9.74 1.75 0.98
N LEU A 56 -8.46 1.52 0.70
CA LEU A 56 -7.38 1.87 1.59
C LEU A 56 -6.20 2.39 0.78
N SER A 57 -5.62 3.50 1.22
CA SER A 57 -4.42 4.04 0.59
C SER A 57 -3.40 4.46 1.61
N PHE A 58 -2.14 4.18 1.31
CA PHE A 58 -0.98 4.65 2.04
C PHE A 58 -0.24 5.63 1.12
N VAL A 59 0.13 6.77 1.66
CA VAL A 59 0.88 7.83 0.96
C VAL A 59 1.92 8.40 1.90
N ASP A 60 3.08 8.76 1.38
CA ASP A 60 4.08 9.51 2.14
C ASP A 60 3.89 11.02 1.90
N MET A 61 4.32 11.87 2.84
CA MET A 61 4.37 13.32 2.60
C MET A 61 5.78 13.80 2.19
N GLN A 62 6.68 12.87 1.91
CA GLN A 62 8.11 13.07 1.66
C GLN A 62 8.56 12.57 0.27
N THR A 63 7.73 12.67 -0.77
CA THR A 63 8.24 12.47 -2.12
C THR A 63 9.25 13.58 -2.47
N LYS A 64 10.51 13.19 -2.59
CA LYS A 64 11.70 14.04 -2.81
C LYS A 64 11.71 14.85 -4.13
N ARG A 65 10.58 15.06 -4.81
CA ARG A 65 10.55 15.71 -6.13
C ARG A 65 9.57 16.85 -6.30
N GLU A 66 8.64 17.07 -5.39
CA GLU A 66 7.79 18.27 -5.24
C GLU A 66 6.83 17.91 -4.11
N ARG A 67 6.35 18.87 -3.30
CA ARG A 67 5.38 18.57 -2.24
C ARG A 67 4.18 17.86 -2.87
N TYR A 68 4.01 16.56 -2.60
CA TYR A 68 2.80 15.85 -3.00
C TYR A 68 1.60 16.57 -2.39
N ASP A 69 0.77 17.14 -3.26
CA ASP A 69 -0.39 17.91 -2.83
C ASP A 69 -1.54 16.95 -2.53
N ILE A 70 -1.49 16.40 -1.34
CA ILE A 70 -2.50 15.47 -0.81
C ILE A 70 -3.92 16.08 -0.83
N SER A 71 -4.06 17.41 -0.88
CA SER A 71 -5.37 18.06 -0.95
C SER A 71 -6.17 17.64 -2.19
N LYS A 72 -5.49 17.23 -3.27
CA LYS A 72 -6.13 16.73 -4.49
C LYS A 72 -6.87 15.41 -4.31
N ILE A 73 -6.41 14.57 -3.38
CA ILE A 73 -6.97 13.23 -3.18
C ILE A 73 -7.81 13.12 -1.90
N LYS A 74 -7.59 13.99 -0.90
CA LYS A 74 -8.27 13.92 0.40
C LYS A 74 -9.80 13.89 0.29
N SER A 75 -10.37 14.65 -0.63
CA SER A 75 -11.83 14.71 -0.82
C SER A 75 -12.46 13.40 -1.29
N TYR A 76 -11.66 12.42 -1.74
CA TYR A 76 -12.16 11.10 -2.16
C TYR A 76 -12.27 10.10 -1.00
N TYR A 77 -11.76 10.42 0.18
CA TYR A 77 -11.76 9.51 1.34
C TYR A 77 -12.72 9.97 2.42
N THR A 78 -13.34 8.99 3.08
CA THR A 78 -14.22 9.25 4.23
C THR A 78 -13.41 9.47 5.50
N ASP A 79 -12.29 8.76 5.62
CA ASP A 79 -11.44 8.76 6.80
C ASP A 79 -9.99 9.06 6.43
N ILE A 80 -9.29 9.84 7.26
CA ILE A 80 -7.92 10.26 7.04
C ILE A 80 -7.16 10.15 8.36
N ILE A 81 -6.15 9.30 8.38
CA ILE A 81 -5.34 9.01 9.56
C ILE A 81 -3.88 9.28 9.24
N GLU A 82 -3.11 9.71 10.24
CA GLU A 82 -1.68 9.89 10.12
C GLU A 82 -0.97 8.93 11.08
N ILE A 83 0.01 8.19 10.57
CA ILE A 83 0.82 7.24 11.33
C ILE A 83 2.29 7.60 11.23
N TYR A 84 3.09 7.16 12.19
CA TYR A 84 4.54 7.34 12.15
C TYR A 84 5.26 6.01 12.02
N ASN A 85 5.95 5.80 10.88
CA ASN A 85 6.78 4.63 10.67
C ASN A 85 8.26 4.99 10.56
N LYS A 86 9.01 4.77 11.64
CA LYS A 86 10.45 5.07 11.66
C LYS A 86 11.19 4.31 10.55
N GLN A 87 12.20 4.97 9.98
CA GLN A 87 13.01 4.45 8.89
C GLN A 87 13.60 3.07 9.21
N GLY A 88 13.38 2.08 8.33
CA GLY A 88 13.92 0.74 8.42
C GLY A 88 13.29 -0.15 9.50
N THR A 89 12.18 0.27 10.11
CA THR A 89 11.45 -0.51 11.12
C THR A 89 9.99 -0.74 10.68
N ILE A 90 9.38 -1.80 11.21
CA ILE A 90 7.93 -2.00 11.27
C ILE A 90 7.67 -2.35 12.73
N SER A 91 7.18 -1.41 13.54
CA SER A 91 6.68 -1.80 14.86
C SER A 91 5.31 -2.44 14.62
N LYS A 92 5.27 -3.77 14.69
CA LYS A 92 4.07 -4.55 14.40
C LYS A 92 2.94 -4.12 15.33
N GLU A 93 3.25 -3.97 16.61
CA GLU A 93 2.32 -3.59 17.66
C GLU A 93 1.77 -2.18 17.41
N THR A 94 2.64 -1.20 17.15
CA THR A 94 2.20 0.17 16.84
C THR A 94 1.38 0.23 15.56
N ILE A 95 1.80 -0.47 14.50
CA ILE A 95 1.08 -0.47 13.23
C ILE A 95 -0.26 -1.21 13.35
N ASP A 96 -0.32 -2.33 14.07
CA ASP A 96 -1.57 -3.06 14.30
C ASP A 96 -2.56 -2.20 15.12
N GLU A 97 -2.07 -1.48 16.14
CA GLU A 97 -2.87 -0.56 16.94
C GLU A 97 -3.37 0.62 16.09
N GLU A 98 -2.48 1.31 15.38
CA GLU A 98 -2.79 2.48 14.55
C GLU A 98 -3.67 2.13 13.34
N LEU A 99 -3.56 0.92 12.79
CA LEU A 99 -4.35 0.46 11.66
C LEU A 99 -5.61 -0.33 12.05
N SER A 100 -5.86 -0.57 13.33
CA SER A 100 -7.01 -1.36 13.77
C SER A 100 -8.34 -0.80 13.26
N GLU A 101 -8.56 0.50 13.42
CA GLU A 101 -9.74 1.21 12.89
C GLU A 101 -9.79 1.22 11.37
N VAL A 102 -8.64 1.45 10.73
CA VAL A 102 -8.48 1.41 9.27
C VAL A 102 -8.90 0.04 8.69
N LEU A 103 -8.54 -1.05 9.35
CA LEU A 103 -8.89 -2.40 8.92
C LEU A 103 -10.39 -2.69 9.11
N ILE A 104 -11.01 -2.16 10.17
CA ILE A 104 -12.46 -2.23 10.37
C ILE A 104 -13.17 -1.48 9.24
N ASN A 105 -12.72 -0.26 8.93
CA ASN A 105 -13.23 0.56 7.82
C ASN A 105 -13.08 -0.19 6.49
N TYR A 106 -11.91 -0.77 6.25
CA TYR A 106 -11.65 -1.57 5.05
C TYR A 106 -12.61 -2.74 4.91
N ILE A 107 -12.95 -3.46 5.99
CA ILE A 107 -13.93 -4.56 5.97
C ILE A 107 -15.34 -4.02 5.65
N GLN A 108 -15.71 -2.89 6.25
CA GLN A 108 -17.00 -2.25 6.02
C GLN A 108 -17.10 -1.57 4.64
N GLY A 109 -15.97 -1.37 3.96
CA GLY A 109 -15.91 -0.71 2.65
C GLY A 109 -15.87 0.81 2.74
N ILE A 110 -15.56 1.34 3.92
CA ILE A 110 -15.32 2.76 4.17
C ILE A 110 -13.90 3.08 3.70
N SER A 111 -13.74 4.14 2.91
CA SER A 111 -12.44 4.52 2.37
C SER A 111 -11.60 5.27 3.39
N SER A 112 -10.38 4.78 3.64
CA SER A 112 -9.39 5.40 4.52
C SER A 112 -8.11 5.77 3.78
N LEU A 113 -7.61 6.99 4.03
CA LEU A 113 -6.31 7.46 3.59
C LEU A 113 -5.36 7.51 4.79
N VAL A 114 -4.31 6.72 4.74
CA VAL A 114 -3.25 6.66 5.75
C VAL A 114 -2.05 7.47 5.27
N ILE A 115 -1.76 8.54 5.98
CA ILE A 115 -0.61 9.41 5.75
C ILE A 115 0.55 8.87 6.59
N VAL A 116 1.59 8.39 5.92
CA VAL A 116 2.73 7.76 6.57
C VAL A 116 3.84 8.79 6.75
N ARG A 117 4.16 9.14 8.00
CA ARG A 117 5.35 9.90 8.33
C ARG A 117 6.53 8.95 8.50
N GLY A 118 7.35 8.80 7.46
CA GLY A 118 8.56 7.98 7.48
C GLY A 118 8.68 7.08 6.26
N GLU A 119 9.13 5.82 6.42
CA GLU A 119 9.27 4.88 5.29
C GLU A 119 7.96 4.13 5.00
N GLU A 120 7.43 4.27 3.79
CA GLU A 120 6.25 3.52 3.31
C GLU A 120 6.61 2.15 2.71
N ASP A 121 7.81 2.00 2.14
CA ASP A 121 8.20 0.81 1.37
C ASP A 121 7.99 -0.51 2.13
N LEU A 122 8.11 -0.49 3.46
CA LEU A 122 7.90 -1.66 4.32
C LEU A 122 6.42 -1.99 4.55
N LEU A 123 5.54 -0.99 4.49
CA LEU A 123 4.09 -1.19 4.53
C LEU A 123 3.60 -1.93 3.28
N SER A 124 4.29 -1.77 2.14
CA SER A 124 3.99 -2.52 0.90
C SER A 124 3.97 -4.04 1.09
N LEU A 125 4.80 -4.54 2.02
CA LEU A 125 4.89 -5.95 2.37
C LEU A 125 3.99 -6.28 3.56
N TYR A 126 3.89 -5.41 4.58
CA TYR A 126 3.14 -5.74 5.79
C TYR A 126 1.62 -5.67 5.63
N VAL A 127 1.10 -4.60 5.01
CA VAL A 127 -0.35 -4.37 4.86
C VAL A 127 -1.08 -5.55 4.22
N PRO A 128 -0.59 -6.19 3.14
CA PRO A 128 -1.23 -7.37 2.57
C PRO A 128 -1.48 -8.50 3.57
N LEU A 129 -0.66 -8.64 4.62
CA LEU A 129 -0.83 -9.67 5.65
C LEU A 129 -2.04 -9.39 6.55
N LEU A 130 -2.40 -8.12 6.75
CA LEU A 130 -3.53 -7.69 7.57
C LEU A 130 -4.88 -7.85 6.85
N ILE A 131 -4.89 -7.84 5.52
CA ILE A 131 -6.12 -7.84 4.73
C ILE A 131 -6.85 -9.20 4.84
N PRO A 132 -8.15 -9.23 5.21
CA PRO A 132 -8.90 -10.48 5.32
C PRO A 132 -9.02 -11.25 3.99
N MET A 133 -8.85 -12.58 4.05
CA MET A 133 -8.85 -13.48 2.87
C MET A 133 -10.15 -13.46 2.05
N ASN A 134 -11.28 -13.15 2.69
CA ASN A 134 -12.60 -13.12 2.06
C ASN A 134 -13.00 -11.72 1.54
N SER A 135 -12.07 -10.76 1.50
CA SER A 135 -12.37 -9.37 1.12
C SER A 135 -12.19 -9.05 -0.37
N SER A 136 -11.70 -9.99 -1.18
CA SER A 136 -11.28 -9.73 -2.57
C SER A 136 -10.28 -8.56 -2.67
N GLY A 137 -9.33 -8.52 -1.73
CA GLY A 137 -8.32 -7.47 -1.65
C GLY A 137 -7.32 -7.54 -2.80
N ARG A 138 -7.01 -6.39 -3.40
CA ARG A 138 -5.99 -6.24 -4.43
C ARG A 138 -5.06 -5.09 -4.10
N VAL A 139 -3.78 -5.37 -4.02
CA VAL A 139 -2.75 -4.41 -3.64
C VAL A 139 -2.10 -3.85 -4.90
N ILE A 140 -1.88 -2.53 -4.91
CA ILE A 140 -1.09 -1.81 -5.88
C ILE A 140 0.01 -1.06 -5.12
N TYR A 141 1.26 -1.24 -5.51
CA TYR A 141 2.33 -0.38 -5.00
C TYR A 141 3.26 0.09 -6.12
N GLY A 142 3.88 1.25 -5.91
CA GLY A 142 4.81 1.82 -6.87
C GLY A 142 6.15 1.09 -6.88
N GLN A 143 6.64 0.70 -8.07
CA GLN A 143 7.99 0.20 -8.29
C GLN A 143 8.83 1.29 -8.98
N PRO A 144 9.81 1.90 -8.29
CA PRO A 144 10.61 2.98 -8.85
C PRO A 144 11.24 2.62 -10.20
N GLY A 145 10.99 3.44 -11.22
CA GLY A 145 11.53 3.27 -12.57
C GLY A 145 10.89 2.16 -13.41
N MET A 146 9.90 1.42 -12.89
CA MET A 146 9.29 0.29 -13.60
C MET A 146 7.78 0.43 -13.80
N GLY A 147 7.03 0.93 -12.80
CA GLY A 147 5.58 1.09 -12.89
C GLY A 147 4.87 0.72 -11.60
N ALA A 148 3.66 0.18 -11.70
CA ALA A 148 2.86 -0.26 -10.58
C ALA A 148 2.84 -1.80 -10.51
N VAL A 149 3.20 -2.37 -9.38
CA VAL A 149 3.04 -3.80 -9.13
C VAL A 149 1.64 -4.06 -8.62
N VAL A 150 0.96 -5.07 -9.16
CA VAL A 150 -0.42 -5.40 -8.77
C VAL A 150 -0.58 -6.88 -8.47
N PHE A 151 -1.13 -7.21 -7.31
CA PHE A 151 -1.39 -8.60 -6.94
C PHE A 151 -2.62 -8.75 -6.04
N ASP A 152 -3.21 -9.95 -6.07
CA ASP A 152 -4.35 -10.30 -5.22
C ASP A 152 -3.87 -10.79 -3.86
N VAL A 153 -4.58 -10.38 -2.80
CA VAL A 153 -4.36 -10.92 -1.47
C VAL A 153 -4.96 -12.33 -1.42
N ASN A 154 -4.09 -13.34 -1.34
CA ASN A 154 -4.45 -14.74 -1.21
C ASN A 154 -3.41 -15.50 -0.36
N GLU A 155 -3.64 -16.79 -0.10
CA GLU A 155 -2.76 -17.57 0.77
C GLU A 155 -1.34 -17.66 0.24
N LYS A 156 -1.18 -17.75 -1.08
CA LYS A 156 0.12 -17.83 -1.72
C LYS A 156 0.88 -16.52 -1.54
N THR A 157 0.25 -15.38 -1.88
CA THR A 157 0.91 -14.07 -1.79
C THR A 157 1.23 -13.72 -0.33
N LYS A 158 0.32 -13.98 0.61
CA LYS A 158 0.62 -13.80 2.04
C LYS A 158 1.78 -14.68 2.52
N ARG A 159 1.88 -15.94 2.06
CA ARG A 159 2.98 -16.84 2.43
C ARG A 159 4.32 -16.34 1.88
N GLU A 160 4.36 -15.92 0.62
CA GLU A 160 5.59 -15.40 0.00
C GLU A 160 6.07 -14.13 0.72
N ILE A 161 5.16 -13.21 1.02
CA ILE A 161 5.43 -12.01 1.82
C ILE A 161 5.94 -12.37 3.22
N SER A 162 5.29 -13.31 3.92
CA SER A 162 5.73 -13.74 5.24
C SER A 162 7.14 -14.33 5.22
N ASN A 163 7.50 -15.09 4.18
CA ASN A 163 8.85 -15.63 4.02
C ASN A 163 9.88 -14.50 3.81
N ILE A 164 9.54 -13.52 2.96
CA ILE A 164 10.35 -12.32 2.77
C ILE A 164 10.59 -11.64 4.12
N LEU A 165 9.53 -11.35 4.88
CA LEU A 165 9.64 -10.67 6.17
C LEU A 165 10.38 -11.50 7.23
N GLN A 166 10.38 -12.83 7.19
CA GLN A 166 11.18 -13.66 8.09
C GLN A 166 12.69 -13.55 7.82
N ASP A 167 13.09 -13.41 6.56
CA ASP A 167 14.50 -13.27 6.14
C ASP A 167 15.13 -11.92 6.50
N PHE A 168 14.27 -10.98 6.89
CA PHE A 168 14.63 -9.69 7.44
C PHE A 168 14.28 -9.72 8.92
N TYR A 169 15.28 -9.85 9.79
CA TYR A 169 15.11 -9.49 11.21
C TYR A 169 14.71 -8.01 11.25
N ILE A 170 13.42 -7.73 11.10
CA ILE A 170 12.84 -6.45 11.45
C ILE A 170 12.97 -6.43 12.97
N GLU A 171 13.76 -5.49 13.50
CA GLU A 171 13.87 -5.31 14.94
C GLU A 171 12.48 -4.99 15.48
N PHE A 172 11.82 -6.03 16.00
CA PHE A 172 10.61 -5.93 16.80
C PHE A 172 11.04 -5.23 18.09
N SER A 173 10.85 -3.91 18.16
CA SER A 173 10.99 -3.18 19.40
C SER A 173 9.75 -3.50 20.24
N ILE A 174 9.92 -4.40 21.20
CA ILE A 174 8.98 -4.68 22.29
C ILE A 174 8.92 -3.45 23.20
#